data_AF-A0A5C3LL47-F1
#
_entry.id   AF-A0A5C3LL47-F1
#
_cell.length_a   1.000
_cell.length_b   1.000
_cell.length_c   1.000
_cell.angle_alpha   90.00
_cell.angle_beta   90.00
_cell.angle_gamma   90.00
#
_symmetry.space_group_name_H-M   'P 1'
#
loop_
_entity.id
_entity.type
_entity.pdbx_description
1 polymer ?
#
loop_
_entity_poly.entity_id
_entity_poly.type
_entity_poly.pdbx_seq_one_letter_code
_entity_poly.pdbx_strand_id
1 'polypeptide(L)'
;MAAAPVPDFQLISQHLIEIGRNFALLPVPPPPDPDIHQRLQQIMDAITTVQENIATMQRSIDAMQENIATIQQDVVHIWESVNNLNRHAEYQPTRSYNTRASLNAALQYPSNTALPPNAPTDPASLLDMSRAMCQALAGSLGLPALPPATTIQQRRQQIIDFLGCGLVAL
;
A
#
# COMPACT_ATOMS: atom_id res chain seq x y z
N MET A 1 -84.74 -29.03 17.25
CA MET A 1 -84.78 -27.77 16.47
C MET A 1 -83.56 -27.76 15.58
N ALA A 2 -83.72 -28.01 14.27
CA ALA A 2 -82.61 -27.98 13.33
C ALA A 2 -82.36 -26.52 12.90
N ALA A 3 -81.13 -26.05 13.04
CA ALA A 3 -80.74 -24.70 12.64
C ALA A 3 -80.82 -24.58 11.10
N ALA A 4 -81.47 -23.53 10.61
CA ALA A 4 -81.57 -23.26 9.18
C ALA A 4 -80.17 -23.00 8.57
N PRO A 5 -79.90 -23.47 7.35
CA PRO A 5 -78.62 -23.25 6.69
C PRO A 5 -78.41 -21.74 6.45
N VAL A 6 -77.23 -21.25 6.86
CA VAL A 6 -76.83 -19.86 6.64
C VAL A 6 -76.48 -19.69 5.16
N PRO A 7 -77.00 -18.67 4.46
CA PRO A 7 -76.67 -18.44 3.06
C PRO A 7 -75.19 -18.12 2.87
N ASP A 8 -74.56 -18.69 1.85
CA ASP A 8 -73.22 -18.33 1.43
C ASP A 8 -73.27 -17.07 0.56
N PHE A 9 -73.08 -15.92 1.21
CA PHE A 9 -73.10 -14.62 0.57
C PHE A 9 -71.96 -14.42 -0.43
N GLN A 10 -70.83 -15.16 -0.33
CA GLN A 10 -69.76 -15.07 -1.33
C GLN A 10 -70.20 -15.69 -2.65
N LEU A 11 -70.78 -16.89 -2.60
CA LEU A 11 -71.30 -17.55 -3.81
C LEU A 11 -72.40 -16.73 -4.47
N ILE A 12 -73.33 -16.19 -3.66
CA ILE A 12 -74.39 -15.32 -4.16
C ILE A 12 -73.82 -14.05 -4.80
N SER A 13 -72.81 -13.43 -4.19
CA SER A 13 -72.16 -12.25 -4.76
C SER A 13 -71.46 -12.54 -6.11
N GLN A 14 -70.81 -13.70 -6.24
CA GLN A 14 -70.16 -14.10 -7.49
C GLN A 14 -71.18 -14.29 -8.61
N HIS A 15 -72.30 -14.98 -8.32
CA HIS A 15 -73.37 -15.15 -9.29
C HIS A 15 -74.01 -13.82 -9.69
N LEU A 16 -74.21 -12.89 -8.75
CA LEU A 16 -74.75 -11.56 -9.07
C LEU A 16 -73.78 -10.75 -9.96
N ILE A 17 -72.48 -10.86 -9.74
CA ILE A 17 -71.46 -10.22 -10.60
C ILE A 17 -71.48 -10.83 -12.01
N GLU A 18 -71.61 -12.15 -12.10
CA GLU A 18 -71.61 -12.88 -13.38
C GLU A 18 -72.87 -12.57 -14.19
N ILE A 19 -74.03 -12.52 -13.54
CA ILE A 19 -75.29 -12.03 -14.10
C ILE A 19 -75.13 -10.56 -14.56
N GLY A 20 -74.58 -9.70 -13.70
CA GLY A 20 -74.33 -8.29 -14.04
C GLY A 20 -73.46 -8.09 -15.28
N ARG A 21 -72.48 -8.98 -15.50
CA ARG A 21 -71.66 -9.01 -16.73
C ARG A 21 -72.42 -9.52 -17.95
N ASN A 22 -73.18 -10.61 -17.81
CA ASN A 22 -73.95 -11.20 -18.91
C ASN A 22 -75.04 -10.26 -19.45
N PHE A 23 -75.59 -9.41 -18.59
CA PHE A 23 -76.59 -8.41 -18.98
C PHE A 23 -75.99 -7.03 -19.31
N ALA A 24 -74.66 -6.89 -19.34
CA ALA A 24 -73.97 -5.61 -19.53
C ALA A 24 -74.43 -4.49 -18.56
N LEU A 25 -74.96 -4.86 -17.40
CA LEU A 25 -75.43 -3.95 -16.36
C LEU A 25 -74.28 -3.40 -15.50
N LEU A 26 -73.12 -4.06 -15.58
CA LEU A 26 -71.86 -3.57 -15.05
C LEU A 26 -71.05 -2.98 -16.20
N PRO A 27 -70.49 -1.77 -16.06
CA PRO A 27 -69.55 -1.25 -17.04
C PRO A 27 -68.39 -2.25 -17.18
N VAL A 28 -68.11 -2.66 -18.41
CA VAL A 28 -66.91 -3.45 -18.71
C VAL A 28 -65.72 -2.63 -18.19
N PRO A 29 -64.90 -3.15 -17.27
CA PRO A 29 -63.73 -2.41 -16.80
C PRO A 29 -62.89 -2.02 -18.03
N PRO A 30 -62.42 -0.77 -18.12
CA PRO A 30 -61.58 -0.36 -19.24
C PRO A 30 -60.41 -1.33 -19.34
N PRO A 31 -60.04 -1.77 -20.56
CA PRO A 31 -58.87 -2.62 -20.73
C PRO A 31 -57.67 -1.94 -20.06
N PRO A 32 -56.80 -2.71 -19.37
CA PRO A 32 -55.63 -2.15 -18.72
C PRO A 32 -54.84 -1.33 -19.73
N ASP A 33 -54.55 -0.06 -19.39
CA ASP A 33 -53.86 0.87 -20.28
C ASP A 33 -52.49 0.27 -20.65
N PRO A 34 -52.26 -0.10 -21.93
CA PRO A 34 -51.02 -0.72 -22.35
C PRO A 34 -49.82 0.23 -22.16
N ASP A 35 -50.06 1.54 -22.14
CA ASP A 35 -49.00 2.55 -21.96
C ASP A 35 -48.41 2.50 -20.55
N ILE A 36 -49.24 2.23 -19.52
CA ILE A 36 -48.76 2.10 -18.14
C ILE A 36 -47.84 0.89 -17.97
N HIS A 37 -48.20 -0.25 -18.58
CA HIS A 37 -47.38 -1.45 -18.54
C HIS A 37 -46.05 -1.25 -19.27
N GLN A 38 -46.08 -0.61 -20.44
CA GLN A 38 -44.88 -0.31 -21.20
C GLN A 38 -43.94 0.64 -20.45
N ARG A 39 -44.49 1.69 -19.82
CA ARG A 39 -43.69 2.65 -19.02
C ARG A 39 -43.11 2.00 -17.76
N LEU A 40 -43.84 1.11 -17.09
CA LEU A 40 -43.30 0.32 -15.97
C LEU A 40 -42.14 -0.58 -16.42
N GLN A 41 -42.25 -1.22 -17.58
CA GLN A 41 -41.17 -2.03 -18.13
C GLN A 41 -39.93 -1.17 -18.44
N GLN A 42 -40.11 -0.01 -19.07
CA GLN A 42 -39.00 0.91 -19.34
C GLN A 42 -38.30 1.39 -18.06
N ILE A 43 -39.07 1.66 -16.99
CA ILE A 43 -38.51 2.05 -15.69
C ILE A 43 -37.72 0.89 -15.07
N MET A 44 -38.24 -0.33 -15.14
CA MET A 44 -37.54 -1.54 -14.68
C MET A 44 -36.20 -1.71 -15.40
N ASP A 45 -36.20 -1.63 -16.73
CA ASP A 45 -35.00 -1.79 -17.54
C ASP A 45 -33.96 -0.68 -17.25
N ALA A 46 -34.44 0.55 -17.06
CA ALA A 46 -33.58 1.68 -16.66
C ALA A 46 -32.97 1.47 -15.26
N ILE A 47 -33.75 0.96 -14.29
CA ILE A 47 -33.25 0.63 -12.95
C ILE A 47 -32.17 -0.45 -13.03
N THR A 48 -32.40 -1.52 -13.81
CA THR A 48 -31.40 -2.57 -14.02
C THR A 48 -30.11 -1.99 -14.62
N THR A 49 -30.23 -1.14 -15.63
CA THR A 49 -29.07 -0.47 -16.25
C THR A 49 -28.31 0.39 -15.24
N VAL A 50 -29.01 1.14 -14.40
CA VAL A 50 -28.37 1.96 -13.35
C VAL A 50 -27.65 1.08 -12.33
N GLN A 51 -28.23 -0.06 -11.94
CA GLN A 51 -27.60 -1.01 -11.01
C GLN A 51 -26.31 -1.60 -11.59
N GLU A 52 -26.31 -1.96 -12.87
CA GLU A 52 -25.11 -2.47 -13.56
C GLU A 52 -23.99 -1.40 -13.65
N ASN A 53 -24.38 -0.15 -13.92
CA ASN A 53 -23.44 0.97 -13.94
C ASN A 53 -22.83 1.22 -12.55
N ILE A 54 -23.64 1.19 -11.49
CA ILE A 54 -23.16 1.31 -10.11
C ILE A 54 -22.18 0.19 -9.77
N ALA A 55 -22.50 -1.06 -10.14
CA ALA A 55 -21.61 -2.20 -9.91
C ALA A 55 -20.27 -2.05 -10.67
N THR A 56 -20.30 -1.47 -11.86
CA THR A 56 -19.10 -1.18 -12.65
C THR A 56 -18.27 -0.07 -12.04
N MET A 57 -18.91 1.01 -11.58
CA MET A 57 -18.24 2.10 -10.87
C MET A 57 -17.59 1.60 -9.57
N GLN A 58 -18.26 0.72 -8.82
CA GLN A 58 -17.71 0.16 -7.60
C GLN A 58 -16.41 -0.63 -7.89
N ARG A 59 -16.43 -1.51 -8.89
CA ARG A 59 -15.22 -2.25 -9.32
C ARG A 59 -14.10 -1.30 -9.73
N SER A 60 -14.41 -0.21 -10.42
CA SER A 60 -13.41 0.80 -10.80
C SER A 60 -12.84 1.52 -9.58
N ILE A 61 -13.65 1.81 -8.57
CA ILE A 61 -13.20 2.44 -7.32
C ILE A 61 -12.26 1.49 -6.56
N ASP A 62 -12.63 0.22 -6.45
CA ASP A 62 -11.81 -0.79 -5.77
C ASP A 62 -10.44 -0.92 -6.46
N ALA A 63 -10.41 -0.98 -7.80
CA ALA A 63 -9.16 -1.01 -8.57
C ALA A 63 -8.30 0.27 -8.40
N MET A 64 -8.93 1.45 -8.31
CA MET A 64 -8.19 2.69 -8.02
C MET A 64 -7.59 2.68 -6.62
N GLN A 65 -8.30 2.13 -5.62
CA GLN A 65 -7.79 2.03 -4.25
C GLN A 65 -6.56 1.12 -4.18
N GLU A 66 -6.57 -0.01 -4.89
CA GLU A 66 -5.41 -0.91 -4.99
C GLU A 66 -4.20 -0.22 -5.65
N ASN A 67 -4.44 0.53 -6.73
CA ASN A 67 -3.38 1.31 -7.40
C ASN A 67 -2.80 2.39 -6.47
N ILE A 68 -3.63 3.09 -5.70
CA ILE A 68 -3.17 4.08 -4.72
C ILE A 68 -2.28 3.44 -3.65
N ALA A 69 -2.67 2.26 -3.14
CA ALA A 69 -1.87 1.54 -2.15
C ALA A 69 -0.50 1.15 -2.72
N THR A 70 -0.45 0.71 -3.97
CA THR A 70 0.81 0.38 -4.67
C THR A 70 1.70 1.61 -4.82
N ILE A 71 1.14 2.74 -5.30
CA ILE A 71 1.89 4.00 -5.45
C ILE A 71 2.45 4.49 -4.10
N GLN A 72 1.70 4.34 -3.02
CA GLN A 72 2.18 4.70 -1.68
C GLN A 72 3.42 3.88 -1.27
N GLN A 73 3.44 2.58 -1.57
CA GLN A 73 4.62 1.73 -1.32
C GLN A 73 5.81 2.16 -2.16
N ASP A 74 5.59 2.44 -3.45
CA ASP A 74 6.65 2.89 -4.36
C ASP A 74 7.27 4.22 -3.89
N VAL A 75 6.46 5.17 -3.42
CA VAL A 75 6.93 6.46 -2.89
C VAL A 75 7.85 6.25 -1.68
N VAL A 76 7.52 5.32 -0.78
CA VAL A 76 8.38 4.98 0.38
C VAL A 76 9.72 4.43 -0.09
N HIS A 77 9.71 3.49 -1.03
CA HIS A 77 10.95 2.90 -1.57
C HIS A 77 11.83 3.92 -2.31
N ILE A 78 11.21 4.83 -3.07
CA ILE A 78 11.94 5.93 -3.72
C ILE A 78 12.59 6.83 -2.68
N TRP A 79 11.86 7.18 -1.61
CA TRP A 79 12.39 8.03 -0.54
C TRP A 79 13.59 7.39 0.16
N GLU A 80 13.51 6.10 0.48
CA GLU A 80 14.64 5.33 1.03
C GLU A 80 15.84 5.32 0.07
N SER A 81 15.59 5.11 -1.23
CA SER A 81 16.62 5.10 -2.26
C SER A 81 17.32 6.45 -2.40
N VAL A 82 16.56 7.55 -2.42
CA VAL A 82 17.09 8.91 -2.47
C VAL A 82 17.94 9.21 -1.24
N ASN A 83 17.47 8.84 -0.05
CA ASN A 83 18.26 9.01 1.18
C ASN A 83 19.57 8.23 1.14
N ASN A 84 19.54 7.00 0.65
CA ASN A 84 20.75 6.20 0.48
C ASN A 84 21.72 6.86 -0.50
N LEU A 85 21.24 7.33 -1.66
CA LEU A 85 22.07 8.03 -2.65
C LEU A 85 22.69 9.31 -2.07
N ASN A 86 21.91 10.10 -1.34
CA ASN A 86 22.40 11.32 -0.69
C ASN A 86 23.52 11.02 0.31
N ARG A 87 23.36 9.98 1.14
CA ARG A 87 24.42 9.54 2.06
C ARG A 87 25.67 9.11 1.29
N HIS A 88 25.52 8.35 0.22
CA HIS A 88 26.67 7.95 -0.61
C HIS A 88 27.38 9.18 -1.19
N ALA A 89 26.63 10.12 -1.75
CA ALA A 89 27.19 11.36 -2.32
C ALA A 89 27.94 12.20 -1.28
N GLU A 90 27.43 12.28 -0.05
CA GLU A 90 28.10 12.97 1.06
C GLU A 90 29.46 12.34 1.40
N TYR A 91 29.57 11.00 1.33
CA TYR A 91 30.80 10.29 1.65
C TYR A 91 31.79 10.18 0.48
N GLN A 92 31.36 10.40 -0.77
CA GLN A 92 32.22 10.25 -1.95
C GLN A 92 33.51 11.10 -1.93
N PRO A 93 33.49 12.38 -1.55
CA PRO A 93 34.71 13.19 -1.49
C PRO A 93 35.74 12.61 -0.52
N THR A 94 35.30 12.23 0.69
CA THR A 94 36.14 11.60 1.72
C THR A 94 36.73 10.29 1.21
N ARG A 95 35.90 9.42 0.62
CA ARG A 95 36.37 8.15 0.06
C ARG A 95 37.39 8.36 -1.06
N SER A 96 37.10 9.27 -1.99
CA SER A 96 37.98 9.59 -3.11
C SER A 96 39.34 10.11 -2.65
N TYR A 97 39.35 10.93 -1.59
CA TYR A 97 40.59 11.40 -0.97
C TYR A 97 41.35 10.23 -0.32
N ASN A 98 40.70 9.47 0.55
CA ASN A 98 41.31 8.39 1.31
C ASN A 98 41.82 7.25 0.41
N THR A 99 41.15 6.96 -0.71
CA THR A 99 41.61 5.94 -1.68
C THR A 99 42.96 6.30 -2.29
N ARG A 100 43.24 7.59 -2.45
CA ARG A 100 44.49 8.10 -3.04
C ARG A 100 45.55 8.42 -1.99
N ALA A 101 45.17 8.42 -0.72
CA ALA A 101 46.05 8.73 0.39
C ALA A 101 47.03 7.57 0.65
N SER A 102 48.28 7.88 0.96
CA SER A 102 49.26 6.88 1.41
C SER A 102 48.92 6.38 2.82
N LEU A 103 49.50 5.24 3.22
CA LEU A 103 49.31 4.62 4.55
C LEU A 103 49.50 5.56 5.75
N ASN A 104 50.38 6.55 5.62
CA ASN A 104 50.71 7.51 6.69
C ASN A 104 50.15 8.91 6.45
N ALA A 105 49.32 9.10 5.41
CA ALA A 105 48.70 10.39 5.15
C ALA A 105 47.51 10.61 6.10
N ALA A 106 47.19 11.87 6.36
CA ALA A 106 46.06 12.24 7.21
C ALA A 106 44.76 11.66 6.64
N LEU A 107 44.03 10.93 7.47
CA LEU A 107 42.75 10.32 7.12
C LEU A 107 41.64 11.36 7.19
N GLN A 108 40.80 11.42 6.15
CA GLN A 108 39.60 12.25 6.17
C GLN A 108 38.40 11.45 6.66
N TYR A 109 37.55 12.15 7.40
CA TYR A 109 36.27 11.64 7.89
C TYR A 109 35.13 12.50 7.34
N PRO A 110 33.90 11.97 7.27
CA PRO A 110 32.75 12.75 6.86
C PRO A 110 32.50 13.92 7.84
N SER A 111 32.17 15.09 7.30
CA SER A 111 32.09 16.38 8.01
C SER A 111 31.13 16.39 9.21
N ASN A 112 30.13 15.51 9.22
CA ASN A 112 29.10 15.42 10.26
C ASN A 112 29.36 14.28 11.29
N THR A 113 30.57 13.74 11.32
CA THR A 113 30.90 12.60 12.19
C THR A 113 31.48 13.08 13.52
N ALA A 114 30.81 12.81 14.64
CA ALA A 114 31.38 12.99 15.96
C ALA A 114 32.39 11.87 16.25
N LEU A 115 33.67 12.15 16.01
CA LEU A 115 34.73 11.15 16.16
C LEU A 115 35.01 10.83 17.64
N PRO A 116 35.35 9.56 17.96
CA PRO A 116 35.81 9.21 19.29
C PRO A 116 37.16 9.89 19.60
N PRO A 117 37.50 10.13 20.88
CA PRO A 117 38.70 10.88 21.30
C PRO A 117 40.05 10.26 20.87
N ASN A 118 40.07 9.01 20.41
CA ASN A 118 41.24 8.32 19.87
C ASN A 118 41.01 7.83 18.43
N ALA A 119 40.27 8.58 17.63
CA ALA A 119 40.03 8.21 16.24
C ALA A 119 41.36 8.10 15.47
N PRO A 120 41.54 7.05 14.64
CA PRO A 120 42.71 6.88 13.79
C PRO A 120 42.97 8.11 12.93
N THR A 121 44.21 8.59 12.90
CA THR A 121 44.60 9.78 12.13
C THR A 121 45.11 9.43 10.73
N ASP A 122 45.39 8.16 10.48
CA ASP A 122 46.00 7.66 9.25
C ASP A 122 45.49 6.24 8.94
N PRO A 123 45.58 5.80 7.68
CA PRO A 123 45.16 4.46 7.29
C PRO A 123 45.89 3.31 8.00
N ALA A 124 47.18 3.44 8.35
CA ALA A 124 47.90 2.39 9.06
C ALA A 124 47.32 2.13 10.45
N SER A 125 46.98 3.20 11.18
CA SER A 125 46.32 3.14 12.48
C SER A 125 44.95 2.43 12.45
N LEU A 126 44.27 2.36 11.29
CA LEU A 126 43.04 1.57 11.14
C LEU A 126 43.28 0.07 11.30
N LEU A 127 44.46 -0.42 10.89
CA LEU A 127 44.80 -1.84 10.92
C LEU A 127 45.07 -2.34 12.35
N ASP A 128 45.48 -1.45 13.27
CA ASP A 128 45.84 -1.80 14.64
C ASP A 128 44.73 -1.55 15.68
N MET A 129 43.55 -1.11 15.24
CA MET A 129 42.45 -0.74 16.15
C MET A 129 41.95 -1.86 17.06
N SER A 130 41.84 -1.62 18.36
CA SER A 130 41.23 -2.58 19.30
C SER A 130 39.73 -2.80 19.01
N ARG A 131 39.13 -3.86 19.58
CA ARG A 131 37.69 -4.14 19.47
C ARG A 131 36.84 -2.96 19.94
N ALA A 132 37.20 -2.36 21.08
CA ALA A 132 36.48 -1.22 21.65
C ALA A 132 36.55 0.00 20.72
N MET A 133 37.73 0.26 20.13
CA MET A 133 37.92 1.35 19.18
C MET A 133 37.09 1.14 17.91
N CYS A 134 37.11 -0.08 17.35
CA CYS A 134 36.32 -0.41 16.17
C CYS A 134 34.81 -0.25 16.41
N GLN A 135 34.33 -0.62 17.60
CA GLN A 135 32.93 -0.45 17.98
C GLN A 135 32.57 1.03 18.12
N ALA A 136 33.38 1.81 18.83
CA ALA A 136 33.17 3.24 19.02
C ALA A 136 33.19 4.00 17.68
N LEU A 137 34.21 3.78 16.86
CA LEU A 137 34.35 4.45 15.56
C LEU A 137 33.21 4.06 14.61
N ALA A 138 32.84 2.78 14.56
CA ALA A 138 31.76 2.35 13.72
C ALA A 138 30.39 2.87 14.19
N GLY A 139 30.20 3.05 15.51
CA GLY A 139 29.04 3.76 16.05
C GLY A 139 28.99 5.22 15.61
N SER A 140 30.12 5.93 15.70
CA SER A 140 30.25 7.31 15.21
C SER A 140 29.98 7.44 13.72
N LEU A 141 30.44 6.48 12.90
CA LEU A 141 30.22 6.43 11.46
C LEU A 141 28.81 5.93 11.07
N GLY A 142 27.98 5.51 12.03
CA GLY A 142 26.65 4.97 11.78
C GLY A 142 26.66 3.66 10.99
N LEU A 143 27.71 2.85 11.11
CA LEU A 143 27.85 1.59 10.41
C LEU A 143 26.90 0.52 10.97
N PRO A 144 26.29 -0.32 10.11
CA PRO A 144 25.38 -1.36 10.56
C PRO A 144 26.10 -2.33 11.50
N ALA A 145 25.36 -2.86 12.48
CA ALA A 145 25.88 -3.85 13.40
C ALA A 145 26.26 -5.13 12.64
N LEU A 146 27.42 -5.70 12.97
CA LEU A 146 27.84 -6.99 12.42
C LEU A 146 27.34 -8.13 13.32
N PRO A 147 27.21 -9.36 12.79
CA PRO A 147 26.78 -10.52 13.56
C PRO A 147 27.62 -10.77 14.85
N PRO A 148 27.09 -11.49 15.86
CA PRO A 148 27.79 -11.71 17.12
C PRO A 148 29.14 -12.43 16.98
N ALA A 149 29.30 -13.29 15.96
CA ALA A 149 30.51 -14.06 15.68
C ALA A 149 31.59 -13.28 14.90
N THR A 150 31.42 -11.97 14.72
CA THR A 150 32.30 -11.18 13.84
C THR A 150 33.68 -10.96 14.45
N THR A 151 34.71 -11.17 13.64
CA THR A 151 36.10 -10.92 14.02
C THR A 151 36.40 -9.42 14.04
N ILE A 152 37.43 -9.02 14.80
CA ILE A 152 37.89 -7.63 14.80
C ILE A 152 38.34 -7.23 13.40
N GLN A 153 38.99 -8.12 12.65
CA GLN A 153 39.43 -7.90 11.28
C GLN A 153 38.27 -7.57 10.33
N GLN A 154 37.15 -8.30 10.42
CA GLN A 154 35.94 -7.99 9.62
C GLN A 154 35.37 -6.61 9.95
N ARG A 155 35.38 -6.19 11.23
CA ARG A 155 34.94 -4.83 11.59
C ARG A 155 35.91 -3.76 11.10
N ARG A 156 37.22 -3.99 11.19
CA ARG A 156 38.24 -3.11 10.62
C ARG A 156 38.05 -2.97 9.11
N GLN A 157 37.86 -4.09 8.40
CA GLN A 157 37.61 -4.10 6.97
C GLN A 157 36.36 -3.29 6.61
N GLN A 158 35.26 -3.46 7.34
CA GLN A 158 34.04 -2.68 7.12
C GLN A 158 34.28 -1.15 7.25
N ILE A 159 35.07 -0.73 8.24
CA ILE A 159 35.43 0.69 8.43
C ILE A 159 36.35 1.18 7.29
N ILE A 160 37.34 0.37 6.90
CA ILE A 160 38.27 0.64 5.81
C ILE A 160 37.51 0.82 4.48
N ASP A 161 36.59 -0.10 4.17
CA ASP A 161 35.76 -0.09 2.97
C ASP A 161 34.83 1.14 2.95
N PHE A 162 34.24 1.46 4.10
CA PHE A 162 33.38 2.62 4.27
C PHE A 162 34.13 3.93 4.03
N LEU A 163 35.31 4.07 4.65
CA LEU A 163 36.17 5.25 4.49
C LEU A 163 36.87 5.29 3.12
N GLY A 164 36.79 4.23 2.32
CA GLY A 164 37.41 4.14 1.01
C GLY A 164 38.93 4.04 1.07
N CYS A 165 39.50 3.49 2.15
CA CYS A 165 40.94 3.29 2.24
C CYS A 165 41.32 2.10 1.37
N GLY A 166 42.19 2.31 0.38
CA GLY A 166 42.69 1.27 -0.54
C GLY A 166 43.69 0.31 0.12
N LEU A 167 43.42 -0.13 1.35
CA LEU A 167 44.25 -1.09 2.08
C LEU A 167 43.95 -2.48 1.55
N VAL A 168 44.57 -2.82 0.42
CA VAL A 168 44.57 -4.19 -0.08
C VAL A 168 45.21 -5.07 1.00
N ALA A 169 44.46 -6.09 1.42
CA ALA A 169 44.81 -7.03 2.47
C ALA A 169 46.31 -7.38 2.52
N LEU A 170 46.94 -7.11 3.66
CA LEU A 170 48.18 -7.77 4.09
C LEU A 170 47.81 -9.06 4.84
#